data_AF-A0A0Q9YGP4-F1
#
_entry.id   AF-A0A0Q9YGP4-F1
#
_cell.length_a   1.000
_cell.length_b   1.000
_cell.length_c   1.000
_cell.angle_alpha   90.00
_cell.angle_beta   90.00
_cell.angle_gamma   90.00
#
_symmetry.space_group_name_H-M   'P 1'
#
loop_
_entity.id
_entity.type
_entity.pdbx_description
1 polymer ?
#
loop_
_entity_poly.entity_id
_entity_poly.type
_entity_poly.pdbx_seq_one_letter_code
_entity_poly.pdbx_strand_id
1 'polypeptide(L)'
;MKISCNMIRDLLPLYVENMASQDTRDIVEEHIASCENCKKRLEEMRTLEELPIDTDIAPLRNIQNTLRREKLQTIILSVMITLVFAVVTMAYLTTPAYISYNENAVSIIEQGDGTVLLNFSEEVSGFHVEQYPAADNSGYVYDITTWETIWHQKISKNNLENTVLNPNGETVASIYYYNTDGSENTLIYGDPITDGSVITLPRLVLSYYVLFAIGFLLICGIGLAIFRKNEKIRNGLEKIILLPISYLFAHLLIKGLNSTTYLARRDFYAILLVTISLYFALLAGRNILKKLSIKKPKTTLK
;
A
#
# COMPACT_ATOMS: atom_id res chain seq x y z
N MET A 1 31.42 35.84 70.13
CA MET A 1 30.31 35.09 70.78
C MET A 1 30.44 33.64 70.29
N LYS A 2 30.54 32.63 71.16
CA LYS A 2 30.71 31.25 70.68
C LYS A 2 29.37 30.74 70.14
N ILE A 3 29.22 30.78 68.82
CA ILE A 3 28.05 30.23 68.13
C ILE A 3 28.05 28.71 68.31
N SER A 4 26.89 28.14 68.63
CA SER A 4 26.76 26.72 68.92
C SER A 4 26.81 25.89 67.64
N CYS A 5 27.34 24.67 67.73
CA CYS A 5 27.36 23.73 66.58
C CYS A 5 25.95 23.45 66.04
N ASN A 6 24.91 23.55 66.86
CA ASN A 6 23.52 23.34 66.42
C ASN A 6 23.07 24.43 65.44
N MET A 7 23.35 25.69 65.75
CA MET A 7 23.02 26.80 64.87
C MET A 7 23.76 26.69 63.53
N ILE A 8 25.04 26.31 63.57
CA ILE A 8 25.82 26.10 62.34
C ILE A 8 25.27 24.94 61.52
N ARG A 9 24.84 23.85 62.16
CA ARG A 9 24.22 22.71 61.46
C ARG A 9 22.94 23.08 60.74
N ASP A 10 22.14 24.00 61.29
CA ASP A 10 20.92 24.49 60.65
C ASP A 10 21.23 25.39 59.44
N LEU A 11 22.39 26.06 59.44
CA LEU A 11 22.85 26.95 58.37
C LEU A 11 23.65 26.23 57.26
N LEU A 12 24.21 25.04 57.54
CA LEU A 12 25.03 24.26 56.60
C LEU A 12 24.34 23.99 55.25
N PRO A 13 23.06 23.58 55.18
CA PRO A 13 22.39 23.34 53.90
C PRO A 13 22.34 24.59 53.02
N LEU A 14 21.99 25.74 53.61
CA LEU A 14 21.93 27.03 52.92
C LEU A 14 23.32 27.51 52.46
N TYR A 15 24.36 27.16 53.21
CA TYR A 15 25.75 27.42 52.86
C TYR A 15 26.22 26.56 51.68
N VAL A 16 25.88 25.26 51.67
CA VAL A 16 26.19 24.32 50.58
C VAL A 16 25.50 24.73 49.27
N GLU A 17 24.22 25.09 49.34
CA GLU A 17 23.42 25.55 48.18
C GLU A 17 23.76 26.98 47.71
N ASN A 18 24.78 27.64 48.30
CA ASN A 18 25.14 29.04 48.04
C ASN A 18 23.99 30.06 48.23
N MET A 19 23.00 29.75 49.08
CA MET A 19 21.84 30.60 49.36
C MET A 19 21.99 31.45 50.64
N ALA A 20 23.05 31.24 51.41
CA ALA A 20 23.36 32.04 52.60
C ALA A 20 23.91 33.44 52.24
N SER A 21 23.52 34.46 53.02
CA SER A 21 24.07 35.82 52.94
C SER A 21 25.55 35.87 53.33
N GLN A 22 26.29 36.91 52.92
CA GLN A 22 27.72 37.03 53.19
C GLN A 22 28.05 36.96 54.69
N ASP A 23 27.32 37.72 55.52
CA ASP A 23 27.48 37.70 56.98
C ASP A 23 27.31 36.29 57.58
N THR A 24 26.39 35.50 57.02
CA THR A 24 26.13 34.11 57.47
C THR A 24 27.24 33.17 57.03
N ARG A 25 27.83 33.40 55.85
CA ARG A 25 28.96 32.61 55.32
C ARG A 25 30.20 32.82 56.18
N ASP A 26 30.54 34.06 56.49
CA ASP A 26 31.71 34.41 57.29
C ASP A 26 31.64 33.74 58.68
N ILE A 27 30.45 33.72 59.29
CA ILE A 27 30.16 33.04 60.55
C ILE A 27 30.36 31.52 60.47
N VAL A 28 29.88 30.90 59.38
CA VAL A 28 29.99 29.46 59.15
C VAL A 28 31.46 29.06 58.90
N GLU A 29 32.20 29.85 58.12
CA GLU A 29 33.62 29.64 57.83
C GLU A 29 34.50 29.75 59.09
N GLU A 30 34.27 30.78 59.92
CA GLU A 30 34.98 30.96 61.20
C GLU A 30 34.76 29.75 62.15
N HIS A 31 33.53 29.23 62.18
CA HIS A 31 33.21 28.08 63.03
C HIS A 31 33.75 26.76 62.49
N ILE A 32 33.70 26.53 61.18
CA ILE A 32 34.23 25.31 60.56
C ILE A 32 35.76 25.25 60.66
N ALA A 33 36.45 26.39 60.64
CA ALA A 33 37.90 26.46 60.85
C ALA A 33 38.33 25.97 62.25
N SER A 34 37.43 26.04 63.24
CA SER A 34 37.71 25.66 64.62
C SER A 34 36.98 24.39 65.10
N CYS A 35 36.06 23.82 64.31
CA CYS A 35 35.23 22.67 64.70
C CYS A 35 35.25 21.52 63.66
N GLU A 36 35.95 20.44 63.99
CA GLU A 36 36.09 19.26 63.12
C GLU A 36 34.76 18.52 62.86
N ASN A 37 33.81 18.59 63.80
CA ASN A 37 32.50 17.93 63.68
C ASN A 37 31.63 18.61 62.61
N CYS A 38 31.63 19.95 62.59
CA CYS A 38 30.90 20.72 61.58
C CYS A 38 31.56 20.60 60.21
N LYS A 39 32.90 20.52 60.16
CA LYS A 39 33.67 20.28 58.94
C LYS A 39 33.34 18.94 58.29
N LYS A 40 33.34 17.85 59.06
CA LYS A 40 32.99 16.52 58.56
C LYS A 40 31.58 16.48 57.96
N ARG A 41 30.63 17.17 58.59
CA ARG A 41 29.24 17.22 58.14
C ARG A 41 29.04 18.05 56.87
N LEU A 42 29.84 19.11 56.68
CA LEU A 42 29.89 19.85 55.42
C LEU A 42 30.37 18.95 54.27
N GLU A 43 31.42 18.15 54.50
CA GLU A 43 31.95 17.22 53.50
C GLU A 43 30.94 16.10 53.14
N GLU A 44 30.22 15.56 54.14
CA GLU A 44 29.12 14.60 53.94
C GLU A 44 27.98 15.18 53.06
N MET A 45 27.65 16.47 53.22
CA MET A 45 26.61 17.13 52.41
C MET A 45 27.09 17.40 50.99
N ARG A 46 28.35 17.83 50.80
CA ARG A 46 28.94 18.04 49.47
C ARG A 46 29.04 16.73 48.67
N THR A 47 29.37 15.62 49.32
CA THR A 47 29.41 14.31 48.68
C THR A 47 28.03 13.80 48.25
N LEU A 48 26.95 14.22 48.91
CA LEU A 48 25.57 13.90 48.51
C LEU A 48 25.10 14.74 47.30
N GLU A 49 25.58 15.97 47.16
CA GLU A 49 25.28 16.85 46.03
C GLU A 49 26.01 16.43 44.73
N GLU A 50 27.17 15.76 44.87
CA GLU A 50 27.91 15.15 43.76
C GLU A 50 27.30 13.83 43.23
N LEU A 51 26.17 13.37 43.77
CA LEU A 51 25.47 12.23 43.17
C LEU A 51 25.12 12.57 41.72
N PRO A 52 25.62 11.80 40.72
CA PRO A 52 25.43 12.14 39.33
C PRO A 52 23.93 12.17 39.05
N ILE A 53 23.43 13.34 38.63
CA ILE A 53 22.10 13.46 38.04
C ILE A 53 22.11 12.50 36.86
N ASP A 54 21.34 11.41 36.98
CA ASP A 54 21.19 10.42 35.93
C ASP A 54 20.57 11.11 34.71
N THR A 55 21.46 11.56 33.82
CA THR A 55 21.14 12.29 32.59
C THR A 55 20.88 11.31 31.44
N ASP A 56 20.73 10.01 31.74
CA ASP A 56 20.40 9.01 30.73
C ASP A 56 18.94 9.16 30.26
N ILE A 57 18.78 10.01 29.25
CA ILE A 57 17.56 10.20 28.47
C ILE A 57 17.32 9.06 27.46
N ALA A 58 18.20 8.06 27.36
CA ALA A 58 18.00 6.90 26.49
C ALA A 58 16.68 6.15 26.72
N PRO A 59 16.23 5.86 27.96
CA PRO A 59 14.91 5.26 28.22
C PRO A 59 13.76 6.10 27.64
N LEU A 60 13.77 7.42 27.81
CA LEU A 60 12.74 8.30 27.27
C LEU A 60 12.75 8.33 25.73
N ARG A 61 13.93 8.36 25.11
CA ARG A 61 14.08 8.32 23.65
C ARG A 61 13.56 7.01 23.06
N ASN A 62 13.84 5.88 23.73
CA ASN A 62 13.34 4.58 23.32
C ASN A 62 11.82 4.49 23.45
N ILE A 63 11.23 5.02 24.53
CA ILE A 63 9.77 5.09 24.71
C ILE A 63 9.14 5.92 23.60
N GLN A 64 9.64 7.13 23.32
CA GLN A 64 9.13 7.99 22.25
C GLN A 64 9.21 7.31 20.87
N ASN A 65 10.32 6.63 20.56
CA ASN A 65 10.48 5.90 19.30
C ASN A 65 9.49 4.74 19.17
N THR A 66 9.21 4.01 20.25
CA THR A 66 8.20 2.95 20.23
C THR A 66 6.80 3.50 19.98
N LEU A 67 6.42 4.59 20.65
CA LEU A 67 5.13 5.25 20.48
C LEU A 67 4.97 5.85 19.07
N ARG A 68 6.02 6.49 18.53
CA ARG A 68 6.03 7.01 17.15
C ARG A 68 5.86 5.89 16.14
N ARG A 69 6.54 4.77 16.32
CA ARG A 69 6.42 3.60 15.45
C ARG A 69 5.02 2.98 15.51
N GLU A 70 4.40 2.93 16.68
CA GLU A 70 3.01 2.48 16.82
C GLU A 70 2.04 3.41 16.11
N LYS A 71 2.17 4.72 16.34
CA LYS A 71 1.35 5.73 15.65
C LYS A 71 1.50 5.59 14.14
N LEU A 72 2.73 5.42 13.65
CA LEU A 72 2.99 5.21 12.24
C LEU A 72 2.36 3.92 11.70
N GLN A 73 2.41 2.81 12.43
CA GLN A 73 1.76 1.55 12.03
C GLN A 73 0.24 1.69 11.92
N THR A 74 -0.39 2.38 12.88
CA THR A 74 -1.83 2.64 12.84
C THR A 74 -2.21 3.58 11.69
N ILE A 75 -1.40 4.60 11.43
CA ILE A 75 -1.60 5.50 10.27
C ILE A 75 -1.48 4.71 8.97
N ILE A 76 -0.42 3.92 8.79
CA ILE A 76 -0.23 3.07 7.60
C ILE A 76 -1.43 2.14 7.42
N LEU A 77 -1.86 1.46 8.49
CA LEU A 77 -3.01 0.57 8.43
C LEU A 77 -4.27 1.30 7.94
N SER A 78 -4.58 2.46 8.53
CA SER A 78 -5.73 3.28 8.13
C SER A 78 -5.63 3.71 6.66
N VAL A 79 -4.48 4.26 6.24
CA VAL A 79 -4.27 4.74 4.88
C VAL A 79 -4.40 3.61 3.86
N MET A 80 -3.77 2.46 4.13
CA MET A 80 -3.83 1.32 3.20
C MET A 80 -5.25 0.75 3.09
N ILE A 81 -6.01 0.69 4.19
CA ILE A 81 -7.41 0.24 4.15
C ILE A 81 -8.25 1.22 3.32
N THR A 82 -8.12 2.53 3.55
CA THR A 82 -8.81 3.54 2.74
C THR A 82 -8.44 3.43 1.27
N LEU A 83 -7.16 3.20 0.96
CA LEU A 83 -6.69 3.00 -0.41
C LEU A 83 -7.32 1.76 -1.06
N VAL A 84 -7.46 0.64 -0.33
CA VAL A 84 -8.16 -0.55 -0.85
C VAL A 84 -9.58 -0.20 -1.26
N PHE A 85 -10.36 0.47 -0.40
CA PHE A 85 -11.72 0.87 -0.73
C PHE A 85 -11.77 1.81 -1.93
N ALA A 86 -10.91 2.83 -1.97
CA ALA A 86 -10.85 3.77 -3.09
C ALA A 86 -10.56 3.06 -4.43
N VAL A 87 -9.59 2.13 -4.44
CA VAL A 87 -9.22 1.39 -5.65
C VAL A 87 -10.32 0.44 -6.08
N VAL A 88 -10.94 -0.29 -5.15
CA VAL A 88 -12.05 -1.20 -5.46
C VAL A 88 -13.26 -0.44 -6.00
N THR A 89 -13.63 0.68 -5.37
CA THR A 89 -14.72 1.54 -5.87
C THR A 89 -14.40 2.09 -7.25
N MET A 90 -13.18 2.58 -7.48
CA MET A 90 -12.78 3.09 -8.80
C MET A 90 -12.78 1.98 -9.86
N ALA A 91 -12.26 0.79 -9.54
CA ALA A 91 -12.26 -0.36 -10.44
C ALA A 91 -13.69 -0.80 -10.80
N TYR A 92 -14.62 -0.75 -9.83
CA TYR A 92 -16.03 -1.03 -10.05
C TYR A 92 -16.67 0.02 -10.98
N LEU A 93 -16.49 1.31 -10.69
CA LEU A 93 -17.07 2.40 -11.51
C LEU A 93 -16.54 2.43 -12.95
N THR A 94 -15.29 2.00 -13.15
CA THR A 94 -14.64 1.91 -14.46
C THR A 94 -14.73 0.53 -15.10
N THR A 95 -15.56 -0.38 -14.56
CA THR A 95 -15.81 -1.69 -15.18
C THR A 95 -16.41 -1.52 -16.56
N PRO A 96 -15.82 -2.15 -17.60
CA PRO A 96 -16.28 -2.00 -18.97
C PRO A 96 -17.55 -2.82 -19.14
N ALA A 97 -18.64 -2.16 -19.48
CA ALA A 97 -19.84 -2.80 -20.00
C ALA A 97 -19.73 -2.76 -21.53
N TYR A 98 -19.36 -3.89 -22.12
CA TYR A 98 -19.13 -3.99 -23.56
C TYR A 98 -20.42 -3.75 -24.33
N ILE A 99 -20.30 -2.94 -25.37
CA ILE A 99 -21.41 -2.59 -26.25
C ILE A 99 -21.41 -3.60 -27.41
N SER A 100 -22.55 -4.22 -27.68
CA SER A 100 -22.69 -5.06 -28.89
C SER A 100 -22.63 -4.18 -30.14
N TYR A 101 -22.12 -4.73 -31.25
CA TYR A 101 -22.01 -3.95 -32.49
C TYR A 101 -23.33 -3.29 -32.90
N ASN A 102 -23.24 -1.99 -33.19
CA ASN A 102 -24.29 -1.18 -33.79
C ASN A 102 -23.59 -0.13 -34.68
N GLU A 103 -24.12 0.14 -35.87
CA GLU A 103 -23.60 1.15 -36.80
C GLU A 103 -23.47 2.53 -36.17
N ASN A 104 -24.31 2.82 -35.17
CA ASN A 104 -24.23 4.09 -34.43
C ASN A 104 -23.04 4.14 -33.46
N ALA A 105 -22.58 3.02 -32.92
CA ALA A 105 -21.57 2.97 -31.86
C ALA A 105 -20.16 3.26 -32.39
N VAL A 106 -19.82 2.72 -33.56
CA VAL A 106 -18.55 2.93 -34.25
C VAL A 106 -18.82 3.13 -35.73
N SER A 107 -18.34 4.25 -36.26
CA SER A 107 -18.37 4.56 -37.68
C SER A 107 -16.95 4.77 -38.21
N ILE A 108 -16.73 4.38 -39.45
CA ILE A 108 -15.41 4.39 -40.08
C ILE A 108 -15.40 5.50 -41.11
N ILE A 109 -14.40 6.38 -41.01
CA ILE A 109 -14.21 7.50 -41.92
C ILE A 109 -12.88 7.30 -42.64
N GLU A 110 -12.93 7.07 -43.94
CA GLU A 110 -11.75 6.99 -44.79
C GLU A 110 -11.42 8.39 -45.34
N GLN A 111 -10.19 8.84 -45.12
CA GLN A 111 -9.68 10.06 -45.72
C GLN A 111 -9.03 9.78 -47.08
N GLY A 112 -9.03 10.77 -47.97
CA GLY A 112 -8.50 10.62 -49.33
C GLY A 112 -6.99 10.34 -49.41
N ASP A 113 -6.28 10.36 -48.30
CA ASP A 113 -4.86 10.00 -48.17
C ASP A 113 -4.64 8.53 -47.73
N GLY A 114 -5.71 7.74 -47.57
CA GLY A 114 -5.67 6.37 -47.09
C GLY A 114 -5.68 6.23 -45.56
N THR A 115 -5.83 7.33 -44.82
CA THR A 115 -5.98 7.30 -43.36
C THR A 115 -7.38 6.84 -42.99
N VAL A 116 -7.48 5.84 -42.12
CA VAL A 116 -8.75 5.33 -41.59
C VAL A 116 -8.95 5.86 -40.17
N LEU A 117 -10.04 6.60 -39.97
CA LEU A 117 -10.45 7.15 -38.68
C LEU A 117 -11.62 6.35 -38.10
N LEU A 118 -11.55 6.09 -36.79
CA LEU A 118 -12.66 5.61 -36.00
C LEU A 118 -13.39 6.80 -35.37
N ASN A 119 -14.68 6.93 -35.63
CA ASN A 119 -15.57 7.88 -35.00
C ASN A 119 -16.53 7.14 -34.07
N PHE A 120 -16.58 7.56 -32.81
CA PHE A 120 -17.30 6.90 -31.73
C PHE A 120 -18.57 7.67 -31.36
N SER A 121 -19.62 6.96 -30.96
CA SER A 121 -20.81 7.59 -30.40
C SER A 121 -20.54 8.20 -29.02
N GLU A 122 -21.44 9.08 -28.57
CA GLU A 122 -21.38 9.64 -27.21
C GLU A 122 -21.54 8.59 -26.11
N GLU A 123 -22.07 7.41 -26.42
CA GLU A 123 -22.27 6.32 -25.46
C GLU A 123 -20.97 5.56 -25.18
N VAL A 124 -20.01 5.60 -26.12
CA VAL A 124 -18.75 4.89 -25.99
C VAL A 124 -17.82 5.66 -25.05
N SER A 125 -17.35 4.96 -24.02
CA SER A 125 -16.41 5.52 -23.03
C SER A 125 -14.97 5.03 -23.22
N GLY A 126 -14.78 3.92 -23.93
CA GLY A 126 -13.48 3.38 -24.26
C GLY A 126 -13.56 2.31 -25.34
N PHE A 127 -12.40 2.00 -25.91
CA PHE A 127 -12.26 1.02 -26.98
C PHE A 127 -10.92 0.28 -26.88
N HIS A 128 -10.85 -0.90 -27.48
CA HIS A 128 -9.63 -1.66 -27.65
C HIS A 128 -9.49 -2.05 -29.12
N VAL A 129 -8.25 -1.97 -29.60
CA VAL A 129 -7.87 -2.38 -30.95
C VAL A 129 -6.72 -3.37 -30.83
N GLU A 130 -6.87 -4.51 -31.49
CA GLU A 130 -5.81 -5.48 -31.72
C GLU A 130 -5.48 -5.51 -33.22
N GLN A 131 -4.21 -5.42 -33.57
CA GLN A 131 -3.73 -5.32 -34.95
C GLN A 131 -2.82 -6.51 -35.26
N TYR A 132 -3.03 -7.13 -36.42
CA TYR A 132 -2.18 -8.22 -36.90
C TYR A 132 -2.13 -8.25 -38.44
N PRO A 133 -1.06 -8.79 -39.06
CA PRO A 133 -0.96 -8.87 -40.51
C PRO A 133 -1.98 -9.86 -41.09
N ALA A 134 -2.56 -9.51 -42.23
CA ALA A 134 -3.47 -10.38 -42.97
C ALA A 134 -2.73 -11.60 -43.54
N ALA A 135 -3.37 -12.78 -43.51
CA ALA A 135 -2.76 -14.04 -43.95
C ALA A 135 -2.46 -14.08 -45.46
N ASP A 136 -3.20 -13.31 -46.24
CA ASP A 136 -3.04 -13.16 -47.69
C ASP A 136 -2.07 -12.01 -48.08
N ASN A 137 -1.44 -11.37 -47.09
CA ASN A 137 -0.59 -10.18 -47.25
C ASN A 137 -1.31 -8.96 -47.87
N SER A 138 -2.63 -8.87 -47.80
CA SER A 138 -3.41 -7.70 -48.27
C SER A 138 -3.18 -6.44 -47.44
N GLY A 139 -2.63 -6.57 -46.23
CA GLY A 139 -2.36 -5.47 -45.31
C GLY A 139 -2.47 -5.92 -43.86
N TYR A 140 -3.12 -5.08 -43.04
CA TYR A 140 -3.38 -5.35 -41.63
C TYR A 140 -4.86 -5.52 -41.34
N VAL A 141 -5.18 -6.44 -40.44
CA VAL A 141 -6.51 -6.65 -39.87
C VAL A 141 -6.56 -6.02 -38.49
N TYR A 142 -7.70 -5.39 -38.20
CA TYR A 142 -7.95 -4.75 -36.91
C TYR A 142 -9.19 -5.34 -36.26
N ASP A 143 -9.03 -5.87 -35.06
CA ASP A 143 -10.12 -6.33 -34.20
C ASP A 143 -10.44 -5.24 -33.18
N ILE A 144 -11.67 -4.75 -33.19
CA ILE A 144 -12.12 -3.64 -32.37
C ILE A 144 -13.23 -4.08 -31.43
N THR A 145 -13.23 -3.57 -30.21
CA THR A 145 -14.39 -3.62 -29.32
C THR A 145 -14.54 -2.30 -28.60
N THR A 146 -15.77 -1.98 -28.19
CA THR A 146 -16.08 -0.76 -27.44
C THR A 146 -16.89 -1.06 -26.19
N TRP A 147 -16.83 -0.14 -25.23
CA TRP A 147 -17.56 -0.26 -23.98
C TRP A 147 -17.97 1.09 -23.40
N GLU A 148 -19.04 1.05 -22.63
CA GLU A 148 -19.40 2.11 -21.69
C GLU A 148 -18.88 1.79 -20.28
N THR A 149 -18.91 2.77 -19.38
CA THR A 149 -18.60 2.59 -17.96
C THR A 149 -19.62 3.34 -17.11
N ILE A 150 -19.86 2.85 -15.90
CA ILE A 150 -20.74 3.53 -14.93
C ILE A 150 -20.23 4.95 -14.64
N TRP A 151 -18.90 5.12 -14.57
CA TRP A 151 -18.27 6.42 -14.42
C TRP A 151 -18.65 7.38 -15.54
N HIS A 152 -18.53 6.96 -16.79
CA HIS A 152 -18.90 7.78 -17.93
C HIS A 152 -20.40 8.10 -17.94
N GLN A 153 -21.23 7.09 -17.72
CA GLN A 153 -22.68 7.22 -17.74
C GLN A 153 -23.23 8.17 -16.66
N LYS A 154 -22.67 8.14 -15.45
CA LYS A 154 -23.24 8.81 -14.27
C LYS A 154 -22.42 9.96 -13.71
N ILE A 155 -21.12 10.03 -13.99
CA ILE A 155 -20.20 10.99 -13.33
C ILE A 155 -19.65 12.01 -14.33
N SER A 156 -19.04 11.55 -15.43
CA SER A 156 -18.41 12.44 -16.41
C SER A 156 -18.62 11.93 -17.83
N LYS A 157 -19.50 12.60 -18.57
CA LYS A 157 -19.68 12.37 -20.00
C LYS A 157 -18.59 13.10 -20.78
N ASN A 158 -17.53 12.37 -21.10
CA ASN A 158 -16.51 12.86 -22.02
C ASN A 158 -16.63 12.03 -23.30
N ASN A 159 -16.81 12.70 -24.42
CA ASN A 159 -16.85 12.04 -25.72
C ASN A 159 -15.43 11.63 -26.11
N LEU A 160 -15.30 10.43 -26.69
CA LEU A 160 -14.03 10.01 -27.27
C LEU A 160 -13.73 10.85 -28.51
N GLU A 161 -12.48 11.28 -28.62
CA GLU A 161 -11.99 11.89 -29.85
C GLU A 161 -11.80 10.84 -30.94
N ASN A 162 -11.94 11.25 -32.19
CA ASN A 162 -11.71 10.38 -33.34
C ASN A 162 -10.27 9.86 -33.31
N THR A 163 -10.12 8.56 -33.49
CA THR A 163 -8.81 7.90 -33.40
C THR A 163 -8.36 7.43 -34.78
N VAL A 164 -7.12 7.77 -35.14
CA VAL A 164 -6.46 7.23 -36.34
C VAL A 164 -6.11 5.77 -36.11
N LEU A 165 -6.63 4.89 -36.97
CA LEU A 165 -6.43 3.44 -36.85
C LEU A 165 -5.08 2.99 -37.40
N ASN A 166 -4.63 3.59 -38.51
CA ASN A 166 -3.38 3.29 -39.20
C ASN A 166 -2.38 4.46 -39.12
N PRO A 167 -1.88 4.81 -37.90
CA PRO A 167 -1.04 5.99 -37.71
C PRO A 167 0.32 5.90 -38.44
N ASN A 168 0.74 4.72 -38.89
CA ASN A 168 1.98 4.52 -39.62
C ASN A 168 1.77 4.50 -41.15
N GLY A 169 0.54 4.74 -41.62
CA GLY A 169 0.20 4.69 -43.04
C GLY A 169 0.15 3.27 -43.61
N GLU A 170 -0.02 2.27 -42.75
CA GLU A 170 -0.20 0.89 -43.18
C GLU A 170 -1.56 0.67 -43.87
N THR A 171 -1.60 -0.24 -44.85
CA THR A 171 -2.83 -0.62 -45.55
C THR A 171 -3.78 -1.35 -44.61
N VAL A 172 -5.01 -0.84 -44.48
CA VAL A 172 -6.08 -1.48 -43.73
C VAL A 172 -6.81 -2.45 -44.65
N ALA A 173 -6.66 -3.74 -44.41
CA ALA A 173 -7.29 -4.78 -45.22
C ALA A 173 -8.73 -5.05 -44.77
N SER A 174 -8.93 -5.18 -43.46
CA SER A 174 -10.24 -5.46 -42.87
C SER A 174 -10.33 -4.99 -41.43
N ILE A 175 -11.54 -4.63 -41.01
CA ILE A 175 -11.84 -4.27 -39.62
C ILE A 175 -13.01 -5.13 -39.14
N TYR A 176 -12.79 -5.85 -38.04
CA TYR A 176 -13.80 -6.67 -37.39
C TYR A 176 -14.17 -6.08 -36.02
N TYR A 177 -15.46 -6.07 -35.71
CA TYR A 177 -15.98 -5.78 -34.39
C TYR A 177 -16.24 -7.09 -33.64
N TYR A 178 -15.56 -7.30 -32.51
CA TYR A 178 -15.80 -8.49 -31.69
C TYR A 178 -16.64 -8.16 -30.45
N ASN A 179 -17.61 -9.04 -30.19
CA ASN A 179 -18.42 -8.99 -28.99
C ASN A 179 -17.80 -9.88 -27.90
N THR A 180 -17.93 -9.48 -26.65
CA THR A 180 -17.36 -10.24 -25.51
C THR A 180 -18.27 -11.36 -24.99
N ASP A 181 -19.34 -11.68 -25.71
CA ASP A 181 -20.35 -12.69 -25.37
C ASP A 181 -20.07 -14.07 -26.02
N GLY A 182 -19.00 -14.18 -26.81
CA GLY A 182 -18.64 -15.39 -27.54
C GLY A 182 -19.37 -15.54 -28.88
N SER A 183 -20.05 -14.50 -29.35
CA SER A 183 -20.56 -14.43 -30.72
C SER A 183 -19.42 -14.20 -31.73
N GLU A 184 -19.75 -14.44 -33.00
CA GLU A 184 -18.85 -14.24 -34.12
C GLU A 184 -18.53 -12.75 -34.32
N ASN A 185 -17.28 -12.47 -34.69
CA ASN A 185 -16.82 -11.14 -35.00
C ASN A 185 -17.53 -10.63 -36.25
N THR A 186 -18.06 -9.41 -36.19
CA THR A 186 -18.79 -8.77 -37.29
C THR A 186 -17.81 -8.00 -38.17
N LEU A 187 -17.78 -8.27 -39.47
CA LEU A 187 -17.00 -7.46 -40.42
C LEU A 187 -17.65 -6.09 -40.57
N ILE A 188 -16.90 -5.01 -40.34
CA ILE A 188 -17.41 -3.63 -40.39
C ILE A 188 -16.73 -2.79 -41.48
N TYR A 189 -15.62 -3.25 -42.05
CA TYR A 189 -14.94 -2.61 -43.17
C TYR A 189 -14.03 -3.59 -43.90
N GLY A 190 -13.88 -3.41 -45.22
CA GLY A 190 -13.02 -4.21 -46.07
C GLY A 190 -13.68 -5.50 -46.55
N ASP A 191 -12.87 -6.39 -47.12
CA ASP A 191 -13.29 -7.70 -47.60
C ASP A 191 -12.90 -8.79 -46.60
N PRO A 192 -13.75 -9.81 -46.40
CA PRO A 192 -13.47 -10.89 -45.44
C PRO A 192 -12.18 -11.63 -45.82
N ILE A 193 -11.23 -11.70 -44.87
CA ILE A 193 -9.92 -12.34 -45.09
C ILE A 193 -10.02 -13.87 -44.99
N THR A 194 -11.00 -14.36 -44.24
CA THR A 194 -11.26 -15.79 -44.04
C THR A 194 -12.67 -16.14 -44.49
N ASP A 195 -12.83 -17.28 -45.15
CA ASP A 195 -14.14 -17.83 -45.57
C ASP A 195 -15.05 -18.23 -44.39
N GLY A 196 -14.55 -18.15 -43.16
CA GLY A 196 -15.26 -18.51 -41.94
C GLY A 196 -15.25 -17.40 -40.90
N SER A 197 -16.12 -17.55 -39.91
CA SER A 197 -16.27 -16.61 -38.81
C SER A 197 -15.15 -16.75 -37.78
N VAL A 198 -14.68 -15.63 -37.27
CA VAL A 198 -13.67 -15.54 -36.20
C VAL A 198 -14.38 -15.24 -34.88
N ILE A 199 -13.93 -15.85 -33.78
CA ILE A 199 -14.42 -15.54 -32.43
C ILE A 199 -13.24 -15.13 -31.56
N THR A 200 -13.30 -13.93 -30.97
CA THR A 200 -12.29 -13.46 -30.03
C THR A 200 -12.50 -14.07 -28.64
N LEU A 201 -11.47 -14.76 -28.11
CA LEU A 201 -11.53 -15.43 -26.82
C LEU A 201 -10.99 -14.54 -25.67
N PRO A 202 -11.55 -14.64 -24.46
CA PRO A 202 -11.01 -13.93 -23.31
C PRO A 202 -9.66 -14.53 -22.89
N ARG A 203 -8.76 -13.68 -22.41
CA ARG A 203 -7.45 -14.11 -21.89
C ARG A 203 -7.62 -14.81 -20.54
N LEU A 204 -6.89 -15.92 -20.36
CA LEU A 204 -6.85 -16.69 -19.11
C LEU A 204 -5.66 -16.33 -18.21
N VAL A 205 -4.89 -15.29 -18.52
CA VAL A 205 -3.62 -14.97 -17.82
C VAL A 205 -3.78 -14.86 -16.29
N LEU A 206 -4.91 -14.32 -15.81
CA LEU A 206 -5.14 -14.14 -14.38
C LEU A 206 -5.35 -15.46 -13.63
N SER A 207 -5.87 -16.51 -14.28
CA SER A 207 -6.06 -17.81 -13.63
C SER A 207 -4.72 -18.47 -13.29
N TYR A 208 -3.72 -18.31 -14.17
CA TYR A 208 -2.37 -18.78 -13.90
C TYR A 208 -1.75 -18.07 -12.69
N TYR A 209 -1.95 -16.76 -12.54
CA TYR A 209 -1.47 -16.01 -11.37
C TYR A 209 -2.16 -16.47 -10.07
N VAL A 210 -3.46 -16.78 -10.10
CA VAL A 210 -4.16 -17.37 -8.95
C VAL A 210 -3.57 -18.75 -8.61
N LEU A 211 -3.32 -19.60 -9.60
CA LEU A 211 -2.69 -20.91 -9.39
C LEU A 211 -1.28 -20.78 -8.78
N PHE A 212 -0.46 -19.85 -9.29
CA PHE A 212 0.86 -19.57 -8.72
C PHE A 212 0.77 -19.07 -7.28
N ALA A 213 -0.19 -18.19 -6.96
CA ALA A 213 -0.41 -17.71 -5.60
C ALA A 213 -0.82 -18.84 -4.65
N ILE A 214 -1.70 -19.76 -5.07
CA ILE A 214 -2.09 -20.94 -4.29
C ILE A 214 -0.89 -21.86 -4.08
N GLY A 215 -0.13 -22.17 -5.14
CA GLY A 215 1.08 -23.00 -5.03
C GLY A 215 2.11 -22.38 -4.07
N PHE A 216 2.32 -21.07 -4.16
CA PHE A 216 3.22 -20.35 -3.26
C PHE A 216 2.73 -20.35 -1.81
N LEU A 217 1.42 -20.25 -1.58
CA LEU A 217 0.80 -20.35 -0.26
C LEU A 217 1.00 -21.74 0.35
N LEU A 218 0.86 -22.81 -0.44
CA LEU A 218 1.12 -24.18 -0.01
C LEU A 218 2.59 -24.37 0.38
N ILE A 219 3.54 -23.90 -0.44
CA ILE A 219 4.98 -23.97 -0.15
C ILE A 219 5.30 -23.21 1.16
N CYS A 220 4.77 -22.00 1.32
CA CYS A 220 4.95 -21.23 2.55
C CYS A 220 4.33 -21.93 3.77
N GLY A 221 3.16 -22.55 3.62
CA GLY A 221 2.47 -23.31 4.66
C GLY A 221 3.26 -24.54 5.10
N ILE A 222 3.81 -25.31 4.15
CA ILE A 222 4.70 -26.46 4.42
C ILE A 222 5.97 -25.96 5.12
N GLY A 223 6.58 -24.88 4.63
CA GLY A 223 7.74 -24.25 5.27
C GLY A 223 7.44 -23.85 6.72
N LEU A 224 6.27 -23.25 6.98
CA LEU A 224 5.85 -22.90 8.33
C LEU A 224 5.69 -24.14 9.21
N ALA A 225 5.26 -25.29 8.66
CA ALA A 225 5.13 -26.54 9.39
C ALA A 225 6.48 -27.20 9.73
N ILE A 226 7.44 -27.16 8.80
CA ILE A 226 8.79 -27.72 8.99
C ILE A 226 9.58 -26.86 9.99
N PHE A 227 9.56 -25.54 9.82
CA PHE A 227 10.37 -24.61 10.62
C PHE A 227 9.65 -24.05 11.85
N ARG A 228 8.60 -24.72 12.36
CA ARG A 228 7.81 -24.26 13.53
C ARG A 228 8.66 -23.91 14.76
N LYS A 229 9.76 -24.64 14.97
CA LYS A 229 10.69 -24.47 16.10
C LYS A 229 11.72 -23.35 15.88
N ASN A 230 11.98 -22.95 14.65
CA ASN A 230 12.94 -21.89 14.34
C ASN A 230 12.23 -20.53 14.23
N GLU A 231 12.25 -19.76 15.31
CA GLU A 231 11.49 -18.51 15.41
C GLU A 231 11.86 -17.47 14.34
N LYS A 232 13.14 -17.41 13.95
CA LYS A 232 13.61 -16.45 12.95
C LYS A 232 13.03 -16.77 11.56
N ILE A 233 13.11 -18.04 11.15
CA ILE A 233 12.55 -18.51 9.88
C ILE A 233 11.03 -18.41 9.88
N ARG A 234 10.37 -18.86 10.96
CA ARG A 234 8.92 -18.75 11.14
C ARG A 234 8.43 -17.31 11.00
N ASN A 235 9.08 -16.36 11.67
CA ASN A 235 8.69 -14.94 11.62
C ASN A 235 8.88 -14.31 10.23
N GLY A 236 9.85 -14.79 9.45
CA GLY A 236 10.04 -14.41 8.04
C GLY A 236 8.98 -15.00 7.13
N LEU A 237 8.74 -16.31 7.22
CA LEU A 237 7.71 -17.01 6.45
C LEU A 237 6.30 -16.47 6.71
N GLU A 238 5.98 -16.13 7.96
CA GLU A 238 4.71 -15.47 8.31
C GLU A 238 4.52 -14.10 7.64
N LYS A 239 5.59 -13.40 7.22
CA LYS A 239 5.48 -12.17 6.44
C LYS A 239 5.34 -12.47 4.95
N ILE A 240 6.07 -13.47 4.47
CA ILE A 240 6.07 -13.86 3.05
C ILE A 240 4.70 -14.44 2.66
N ILE A 241 4.09 -15.27 3.52
CA ILE A 241 2.78 -15.88 3.27
C ILE A 241 1.65 -14.85 3.15
N LEU A 242 1.81 -13.65 3.69
CA LEU A 242 0.82 -12.57 3.54
C LEU A 242 0.73 -12.08 2.09
N LEU A 243 1.79 -12.23 1.29
CA LEU A 243 1.78 -11.80 -0.11
C LEU A 243 0.78 -12.58 -0.97
N PRO A 244 0.82 -13.93 -1.05
CA PRO A 244 -0.18 -14.69 -1.81
C PRO A 244 -1.58 -14.56 -1.20
N ILE A 245 -1.71 -14.44 0.13
CA ILE A 245 -3.02 -14.17 0.77
C ILE A 245 -3.60 -12.84 0.29
N SER A 246 -2.77 -11.79 0.24
CA SER A 246 -3.19 -10.47 -0.23
C SER A 246 -3.60 -10.50 -1.70
N TYR A 247 -2.86 -11.24 -2.53
CA TYR A 247 -3.17 -11.39 -3.95
C TYR A 247 -4.51 -12.10 -4.17
N LEU A 248 -4.73 -13.22 -3.48
CA LEU A 248 -5.99 -13.97 -3.62
C LEU A 248 -7.20 -13.15 -3.17
N PHE A 249 -7.06 -12.39 -2.09
CA PHE A 249 -8.13 -11.51 -1.62
C PHE A 249 -8.34 -10.31 -2.57
N ALA A 250 -7.26 -9.73 -3.11
CA ALA A 250 -7.34 -8.67 -4.11
C ALA A 250 -8.02 -9.14 -5.40
N HIS A 251 -7.66 -10.34 -5.89
CA HIS A 251 -8.30 -10.96 -7.05
C HIS A 251 -9.81 -11.14 -6.82
N LEU A 252 -10.19 -11.65 -5.64
CA LEU A 252 -11.60 -11.80 -5.26
C LEU A 252 -12.34 -10.46 -5.23
N LEU A 253 -11.74 -9.40 -4.69
CA LEU A 253 -12.37 -8.08 -4.61
C LEU A 253 -12.57 -7.42 -5.99
N ILE A 254 -11.66 -7.63 -6.93
CA ILE A 254 -11.69 -6.97 -8.25
C ILE A 254 -12.45 -7.80 -9.30
N LYS A 255 -12.24 -9.11 -9.33
CA LYS A 255 -12.78 -10.01 -10.36
C LYS A 255 -13.78 -11.04 -9.84
N GLY A 256 -13.91 -11.19 -8.52
CA GLY A 256 -14.70 -12.25 -7.92
C GLY A 256 -14.08 -13.63 -8.19
N LEU A 257 -14.92 -14.60 -8.54
CA LEU A 257 -14.50 -15.97 -8.86
C LEU A 257 -14.07 -16.15 -10.32
N ASN A 258 -14.43 -15.20 -11.19
CA ASN A 258 -14.08 -15.26 -12.59
C ASN A 258 -12.64 -14.78 -12.80
N SER A 259 -11.91 -15.46 -13.68
CA SER A 259 -10.51 -15.11 -13.99
C SER A 259 -10.28 -14.83 -15.47
N THR A 260 -11.34 -14.92 -16.28
CA THR A 260 -11.31 -14.55 -17.70
C THR A 260 -11.38 -13.03 -17.85
N THR A 261 -10.64 -12.49 -18.81
CA THR A 261 -10.63 -11.06 -19.06
C THR A 261 -10.25 -10.73 -20.50
N TYR A 262 -10.95 -9.76 -21.09
CA TYR A 262 -10.58 -9.15 -22.37
C TYR A 262 -9.63 -7.96 -22.16
N LEU A 263 -9.59 -7.36 -20.97
CA LEU A 263 -8.72 -6.24 -20.61
C LEU A 263 -7.72 -6.65 -19.52
N ALA A 264 -6.87 -7.61 -19.87
CA ALA A 264 -5.89 -8.21 -18.94
C ALA A 264 -5.00 -7.18 -18.24
N ARG A 265 -4.55 -6.13 -18.97
CA ARG A 265 -3.69 -5.08 -18.43
C ARG A 265 -4.38 -4.31 -17.30
N ARG A 266 -5.62 -3.88 -17.54
CA ARG A 266 -6.42 -3.11 -16.57
C ARG A 266 -6.68 -3.91 -15.31
N ASP A 267 -7.17 -5.14 -15.48
CA ASP A 267 -7.53 -6.01 -14.36
C ASP A 267 -6.29 -6.38 -13.54
N PHE A 268 -5.16 -6.65 -14.20
CA PHE A 268 -3.89 -6.94 -13.54
C PHE A 268 -3.41 -5.77 -12.66
N TYR A 269 -3.41 -4.54 -13.16
CA TYR A 269 -2.98 -3.39 -12.37
C TYR A 269 -3.91 -3.07 -11.20
N ALA A 270 -5.22 -3.22 -11.38
CA ALA A 270 -6.19 -3.06 -10.29
C ALA A 270 -5.94 -4.09 -9.17
N ILE A 271 -5.77 -5.37 -9.53
CA ILE A 271 -5.46 -6.45 -8.57
C ILE A 271 -4.12 -6.18 -7.89
N LEU A 272 -3.09 -5.77 -8.64
CA LEU A 272 -1.76 -5.49 -8.09
C LEU A 272 -1.79 -4.36 -7.06
N LEU A 273 -2.51 -3.27 -7.35
CA LEU A 273 -2.62 -2.11 -6.45
C LEU A 273 -3.34 -2.48 -5.15
N VAL A 274 -4.43 -3.25 -5.24
CA VAL A 274 -5.12 -3.78 -4.05
C VAL A 274 -4.24 -4.77 -3.30
N THR A 275 -3.47 -5.62 -4.00
CA THR A 275 -2.56 -6.60 -3.40
C THR A 275 -1.49 -5.92 -2.55
N ILE A 276 -0.81 -4.91 -3.11
CA ILE A 276 0.20 -4.13 -2.40
C ILE A 276 -0.43 -3.48 -1.17
N SER A 277 -1.64 -2.95 -1.33
CA SER A 277 -2.32 -2.24 -0.25
C SER A 277 -2.73 -3.16 0.90
N LEU A 278 -3.35 -4.29 0.57
CA LEU A 278 -3.69 -5.33 1.54
C LEU A 278 -2.45 -5.92 2.21
N TYR A 279 -1.36 -6.12 1.48
CA TYR A 279 -0.12 -6.66 2.04
C TYR A 279 0.44 -5.77 3.15
N PHE A 280 0.55 -4.46 2.89
CA PHE A 280 1.01 -3.50 3.89
C PHE A 280 0.04 -3.35 5.06
N ALA A 281 -1.28 -3.36 4.79
CA ALA A 281 -2.30 -3.36 5.84
C ALA A 281 -2.17 -4.59 6.75
N LEU A 282 -2.06 -5.80 6.19
CA LEU A 282 -1.89 -7.04 6.95
C LEU A 282 -0.57 -7.06 7.72
N LEU A 283 0.52 -6.54 7.14
CA LEU A 283 1.81 -6.45 7.82
C LEU A 283 1.76 -5.49 9.02
N ALA A 284 1.12 -4.33 8.86
CA ALA A 284 0.90 -3.36 9.94
C ALA A 284 0.00 -3.96 11.04
N GLY A 285 -1.15 -4.52 10.65
CA GLY A 285 -2.11 -5.17 11.55
C GLY A 285 -1.48 -6.32 12.34
N ARG A 286 -0.67 -7.18 11.70
CA ARG A 286 0.07 -8.26 12.38
C ARG A 286 1.03 -7.73 13.44
N ASN A 287 1.77 -6.66 13.16
CA ASN A 287 2.70 -6.08 14.14
C ASN A 287 1.96 -5.53 15.36
N ILE A 288 0.82 -4.87 15.13
CA ILE A 288 -0.06 -4.37 16.20
C ILE A 288 -0.61 -5.55 17.03
N LEU A 289 -1.11 -6.61 16.38
CA LEU A 289 -1.70 -7.77 17.05
C LEU A 289 -0.69 -8.55 17.90
N LYS A 290 0.54 -8.77 17.39
CA LYS A 290 1.61 -9.41 18.16
C LYS A 290 1.92 -8.62 19.44
N LYS A 291 1.91 -7.28 19.37
CA LYS A 291 2.17 -6.44 20.54
C LYS A 291 1.03 -6.48 21.56
N LEU A 292 -0.23 -6.45 21.12
CA LEU A 292 -1.39 -6.61 21.99
C LEU A 292 -1.39 -7.98 22.71
N SER A 293 -0.95 -9.04 22.02
CA SER A 293 -0.82 -10.37 22.62
C SER A 293 0.27 -10.46 23.69
N ILE A 294 1.36 -9.68 23.58
CA ILE A 294 2.45 -9.65 24.58
C ILE A 294 2.00 -8.86 25.83
N LYS A 295 1.11 -7.87 25.68
CA LYS A 295 0.62 -7.04 26.78
C LYS A 295 -0.45 -7.71 27.65
N LYS A 296 -1.10 -8.79 27.20
CA LYS A 296 -2.03 -9.57 28.04
C LYS A 296 -1.22 -10.31 29.11
N PRO A 297 -1.42 -10.06 30.42
CA PRO A 297 -0.84 -10.91 31.44
C PRO A 297 -1.35 -12.33 31.24
N LYS A 298 -0.46 -13.32 31.31
CA LYS A 298 -0.88 -14.73 31.44
C LYS A 298 -1.72 -14.80 32.71
N THR A 299 -3.04 -14.83 32.58
CA THR A 299 -3.93 -15.30 33.64
C THR A 299 -3.58 -16.77 33.85
N THR A 300 -2.63 -17.02 34.75
CA THR A 300 -2.41 -18.33 35.34
C THR A 300 -3.64 -18.63 36.18
N LEU A 301 -4.59 -19.36 35.60
CA LEU A 301 -5.54 -20.14 36.40
C LEU A 301 -4.69 -21.18 37.15
N LYS A 302 -4.61 -21.02 38.46
CA LYS A 302 -4.26 -22.09 39.40
C LYS A 302 -5.44 -23.04 39.53
#